data_AF-A0A7S4G3W2-F1
#
_entry.id   AF-A0A7S4G3W2-F1
#
_cell.length_a   1.000
_cell.length_b   1.000
_cell.length_c   1.000
_cell.angle_alpha   90.00
_cell.angle_beta   90.00
_cell.angle_gamma   90.00
#
_symmetry.space_group_name_H-M   'P 1'
#
loop_
_entity.id
_entity.type
_entity.pdbx_description
1 polymer ?
#
loop_
_entity_poly.entity_id
_entity_poly.type
_entity_poly.pdbx_seq_one_letter_code
_entity_poly.pdbx_strand_id
1 'polypeptide(L)'
;AEDLWGMQLGVTASHIRNKSSYSTFKPQLEEMGFSFDSQRAVHGWEKVSRALLTYKSLHGDLLVPKDFLIPNSTDWAEDLCYMQLGVTVDSIRNKACWSTHRAELEEMGFSFDSQLIRHGWEKVKRALLRYKSLHEDLLVPNDFVIPNGHDWAEDLWGMQLGVTASHIRNKSSYSTFKPQLEEMGFS
;
A
#
# COMPACT_ATOMS: atom_id res chain seq x y z
N ALA A 1 -16.32 16.26 -43.41
CA ALA A 1 -16.24 16.72 -42.01
C ALA A 1 -17.61 16.47 -41.42
N GLU A 2 -17.81 15.28 -40.87
CA GLU A 2 -19.12 14.77 -40.44
C GLU A 2 -19.04 14.34 -38.98
N ASP A 3 -20.05 14.78 -38.22
CA ASP A 3 -20.66 14.15 -37.05
C ASP A 3 -19.74 13.59 -35.95
N LEU A 4 -19.22 14.49 -35.11
CA LEU A 4 -18.84 14.15 -33.73
C LEU A 4 -19.75 14.81 -32.68
N TRP A 5 -20.80 15.51 -33.11
CA TRP A 5 -21.80 16.14 -32.23
C TRP A 5 -22.78 15.07 -31.71
N GLY A 6 -22.37 14.36 -30.68
CA GLY A 6 -23.15 13.26 -30.09
C GLY A 6 -22.29 12.15 -29.48
N MET A 7 -20.97 12.18 -29.73
CA MET A 7 -20.06 11.24 -29.08
C MET A 7 -20.02 11.54 -27.58
N GLN A 8 -20.55 10.61 -26.79
CA GLN A 8 -20.38 10.58 -25.34
C GLN A 8 -18.91 10.22 -25.05
N LEU A 9 -18.01 11.19 -25.16
CA LEU A 9 -16.56 11.01 -25.01
C LEU A 9 -16.20 10.30 -23.70
N GLY A 10 -16.97 10.50 -22.63
CA GLY A 10 -16.81 9.77 -21.37
C GLY A 10 -17.09 8.26 -21.50
N VAL A 11 -18.13 7.87 -22.23
CA VAL A 11 -18.48 6.46 -22.50
C VAL A 11 -17.46 5.84 -23.46
N THR A 12 -17.06 6.57 -24.50
CA THR A 12 -16.03 6.12 -25.44
C THR A 12 -14.68 5.92 -24.74
N ALA A 13 -14.25 6.88 -23.90
CA ALA A 13 -13.03 6.73 -23.11
C ALA A 13 -13.13 5.58 -22.10
N SER A 14 -14.30 5.35 -21.49
CA SER A 14 -14.54 4.19 -20.62
C SER A 14 -14.44 2.86 -21.39
N HIS A 15 -14.98 2.81 -22.61
CA HIS A 15 -14.84 1.64 -23.48
C HIS A 15 -13.39 1.41 -23.93
N ILE A 16 -12.65 2.46 -24.28
CA ILE A 16 -11.22 2.37 -24.61
C ILE A 16 -10.42 1.83 -23.42
N ARG A 17 -10.78 2.23 -22.19
CA ARG A 17 -10.12 1.75 -20.95
C ARG A 17 -10.45 0.30 -20.60
N ASN A 18 -11.69 -0.14 -20.82
CA ASN A 18 -12.15 -1.44 -20.34
C ASN A 18 -12.17 -2.57 -21.40
N LYS A 19 -12.16 -2.27 -22.71
CA LYS A 19 -12.24 -3.28 -23.76
C LYS A 19 -10.90 -3.53 -24.45
N SER A 20 -10.54 -4.81 -24.60
CA SER A 20 -9.35 -5.29 -25.33
C SER A 20 -9.32 -4.89 -26.81
N SER A 21 -10.45 -4.45 -27.36
CA SER A 21 -10.60 -3.99 -28.75
C SER A 21 -9.72 -2.79 -29.13
N TYR A 22 -9.17 -2.06 -28.15
CA TYR A 22 -8.29 -0.90 -28.39
C TYR A 22 -6.82 -1.15 -28.00
N SER A 23 -6.45 -2.41 -27.68
CA SER A 23 -5.10 -2.77 -27.26
C SER A 23 -4.02 -2.48 -28.32
N THR A 24 -4.36 -2.55 -29.60
CA THR A 24 -3.45 -2.26 -30.73
C THR A 24 -3.11 -0.77 -30.85
N PHE A 25 -4.02 0.11 -30.41
CA PHE A 25 -3.83 1.57 -30.45
C PHE A 25 -3.26 2.14 -29.14
N LYS A 26 -2.96 1.26 -28.17
CA LYS A 26 -2.46 1.63 -26.85
C LYS A 26 -1.20 2.52 -26.91
N PRO A 27 -0.17 2.22 -27.74
CA PRO A 27 1.05 3.05 -27.78
C PRO A 27 0.78 4.47 -28.28
N GLN A 28 -0.05 4.62 -29.32
CA GLN A 28 -0.39 5.92 -29.91
C GLN A 28 -1.27 6.76 -28.96
N LEU A 29 -2.19 6.11 -28.27
CA LEU A 29 -3.02 6.75 -27.25
C LEU A 29 -2.18 7.19 -26.05
N GLU A 30 -1.22 6.39 -25.60
CA GLU A 30 -0.26 6.78 -24.56
C GLU A 30 0.64 7.95 -24.99
N GLU A 31 1.12 7.98 -26.25
CA GLU A 31 1.89 9.09 -26.84
C GLU A 31 1.08 10.40 -26.87
N MET A 32 -0.23 10.31 -27.10
CA MET A 32 -1.17 11.45 -27.05
C MET A 32 -1.60 11.81 -25.62
N GLY A 33 -1.06 11.17 -24.59
CA GLY A 33 -1.38 11.42 -23.18
C GLY A 33 -2.68 10.76 -22.68
N PHE A 34 -3.28 9.86 -23.45
CA PHE A 34 -4.48 9.11 -23.04
C PHE A 34 -4.13 8.03 -22.02
N SER A 35 -4.65 8.18 -20.80
CA SER A 35 -4.41 7.22 -19.72
C SER A 35 -5.43 6.09 -19.69
N PHE A 36 -4.93 4.85 -19.81
CA PHE A 36 -5.72 3.62 -19.72
C PHE A 36 -6.08 3.24 -18.29
N ASP A 37 -5.37 3.77 -17.30
CA ASP A 37 -5.75 3.62 -15.90
C ASP A 37 -6.81 4.67 -15.56
N SER A 38 -8.03 4.22 -15.33
CA SER A 38 -9.12 5.09 -14.86
C SER A 38 -8.73 5.86 -13.60
N GLN A 39 -7.80 5.33 -12.78
CA GLN A 39 -7.28 5.99 -11.58
C GLN A 39 -6.27 7.11 -11.90
N ARG A 40 -5.37 6.91 -12.88
CA ARG A 40 -4.45 7.97 -13.34
C ARG A 40 -5.21 9.19 -13.87
N ALA A 41 -6.35 8.95 -14.52
CA ALA A 41 -7.19 9.99 -15.10
C ALA A 41 -8.07 10.77 -14.11
N VAL A 42 -8.32 10.25 -12.89
CA VAL A 42 -9.31 10.86 -11.97
C VAL A 42 -8.66 11.87 -11.01
N HIS A 43 -7.43 11.66 -10.55
CA HIS A 43 -6.79 12.57 -9.59
C HIS A 43 -5.45 13.15 -10.06
N GLY A 44 -4.73 12.51 -10.99
CA GLY A 44 -3.37 12.91 -11.36
C GLY A 44 -2.35 12.66 -10.24
N TRP A 45 -1.07 12.43 -10.61
CA TRP A 45 -0.01 12.08 -9.65
C TRP A 45 0.15 13.12 -8.53
N GLU A 46 0.09 14.41 -8.88
CA GLU A 46 0.26 15.52 -7.94
C GLU A 46 -0.75 15.51 -6.79
N LYS A 47 -2.03 15.17 -7.06
CA LYS A 47 -3.03 15.07 -5.99
C LYS A 47 -2.78 13.85 -5.12
N VAL A 48 -2.38 12.73 -5.72
CA VAL A 48 -2.06 11.50 -4.99
C VAL A 48 -0.87 11.73 -4.05
N SER A 49 0.21 12.34 -4.53
CA SER A 49 1.39 12.62 -3.72
C SER A 49 1.08 13.59 -2.58
N ARG A 50 0.34 14.68 -2.84
CA ARG A 50 -0.13 15.61 -1.79
C ARG A 50 -0.99 14.90 -0.75
N ALA A 51 -1.95 14.08 -1.18
CA ALA A 51 -2.80 13.33 -0.27
C ALA A 51 -2.02 12.33 0.61
N LEU A 52 -1.02 11.63 0.05
CA LEU A 52 -0.15 10.74 0.81
C LEU A 52 0.69 11.50 1.84
N LEU A 53 1.26 12.65 1.46
CA LEU A 53 2.04 13.48 2.37
C LEU A 53 1.18 14.04 3.52
N THR A 54 -0.03 14.51 3.23
CA THR A 54 -0.97 14.95 4.27
C THR A 54 -1.35 13.79 5.18
N TYR A 55 -1.68 12.61 4.63
CA TYR A 55 -1.96 11.42 5.43
C TYR A 55 -0.80 11.08 6.37
N LYS A 56 0.42 11.04 5.83
CA LYS A 56 1.64 10.77 6.61
C LYS A 56 1.86 11.79 7.72
N SER A 57 1.59 13.07 7.46
CA SER A 57 1.71 14.11 8.49
C SER A 57 0.69 13.93 9.62
N LEU A 58 -0.50 13.43 9.32
CA LEU A 58 -1.57 13.24 10.30
C LEU A 58 -1.44 11.93 11.09
N HIS A 59 -0.97 10.86 10.44
CA HIS A 59 -0.97 9.51 11.00
C HIS A 59 0.43 8.96 11.32
N GLY A 60 1.50 9.59 10.82
CA GLY A 60 2.89 9.18 11.01
C GLY A 60 3.38 8.08 10.07
N ASP A 61 2.48 7.42 9.33
CA ASP A 61 2.80 6.36 8.38
C ASP A 61 2.00 6.48 7.07
N LEU A 62 2.22 5.56 6.14
CA LEU A 62 1.50 5.44 4.87
C LEU A 62 0.70 4.12 4.80
N LEU A 63 0.29 3.59 5.95
CA LEU A 63 -0.57 2.42 6.07
C LEU A 63 -2.05 2.83 5.95
N VAL A 64 -2.40 3.41 4.81
CA VAL A 64 -3.76 3.88 4.54
C VAL A 64 -4.74 2.70 4.49
N PRO A 65 -5.84 2.73 5.27
CA PRO A 65 -6.91 1.74 5.18
C PRO A 65 -7.56 1.71 3.80
N LYS A 66 -7.97 0.54 3.32
CA LYS A 66 -8.55 0.37 1.97
C LYS A 66 -9.78 1.23 1.73
N ASP A 67 -10.62 1.39 2.75
CA ASP A 67 -11.87 2.15 2.67
C ASP A 67 -11.70 3.62 3.09
N PHE A 68 -10.45 4.08 3.28
CA PHE A 68 -10.19 5.44 3.71
C PHE A 68 -10.60 6.45 2.63
N LEU A 69 -11.53 7.32 3.02
CA LEU A 69 -12.01 8.46 2.28
C LEU A 69 -11.48 9.72 2.95
N ILE A 70 -10.90 10.63 2.18
CA ILE A 70 -10.45 11.92 2.72
C ILE A 70 -11.67 12.70 3.25
N PRO A 71 -11.72 13.04 4.55
CA PRO A 71 -12.83 13.79 5.11
C PRO A 71 -12.82 15.24 4.60
N ASN A 72 -13.99 15.87 4.63
CA ASN A 72 -14.07 17.32 4.45
C ASN A 72 -13.66 18.03 5.75
N SER A 73 -12.35 18.20 5.96
CA SER A 73 -11.79 18.91 7.12
C SER A 73 -10.76 19.95 6.66
N THR A 74 -10.44 20.88 7.56
CA THR A 74 -9.42 21.92 7.35
C THR A 74 -8.00 21.37 7.23
N ASP A 75 -7.78 20.11 7.60
CA ASP A 75 -6.48 19.45 7.51
C ASP A 75 -6.14 19.03 6.08
N TRP A 76 -7.16 18.99 5.21
CA TRP A 76 -7.04 18.59 3.82
C TRP A 76 -7.34 19.76 2.89
N ALA A 77 -6.65 19.79 1.75
CA ALA A 77 -6.99 20.74 0.71
C ALA A 77 -8.36 20.39 0.11
N GLU A 78 -9.13 21.42 -0.23
CA GLU A 78 -10.51 21.28 -0.73
C GLU A 78 -10.60 20.37 -1.97
N ASP A 79 -9.56 20.38 -2.81
CA ASP A 79 -9.48 19.56 -4.03
C ASP A 79 -9.14 18.08 -3.79
N LEU A 80 -8.80 17.72 -2.55
CA LEU A 80 -8.51 16.36 -2.08
C LEU A 80 -9.68 15.78 -1.28
N CYS A 81 -10.58 16.62 -0.77
CA CYS A 81 -11.75 16.17 -0.03
C CYS A 81 -12.54 15.12 -0.83
N TYR A 82 -13.00 14.08 -0.13
CA TYR A 82 -13.75 12.94 -0.71
C TYR A 82 -12.97 12.07 -1.70
N MET A 83 -11.66 12.26 -1.85
CA MET A 83 -10.83 11.32 -2.59
C MET A 83 -10.77 9.97 -1.88
N GLN A 84 -10.96 8.88 -2.63
CA GLN A 84 -10.80 7.51 -2.15
C GLN A 84 -9.31 7.13 -2.10
N LEU A 85 -8.59 7.74 -1.16
CA LEU A 85 -7.15 7.53 -1.01
C LEU A 85 -6.82 6.07 -0.69
N GLY A 86 -7.66 5.37 0.08
CA GLY A 86 -7.50 3.94 0.35
C GLY A 86 -7.51 3.07 -0.91
N VAL A 87 -8.44 3.31 -1.83
CA VAL A 87 -8.54 2.63 -3.14
C VAL A 87 -7.35 2.97 -4.04
N THR A 88 -6.87 4.22 -3.96
CA THR A 88 -5.69 4.67 -4.69
C THR A 88 -4.45 3.93 -4.19
N VAL A 89 -4.27 3.83 -2.87
CA VAL A 89 -3.16 3.09 -2.24
C VAL A 89 -3.21 1.61 -2.53
N ASP A 90 -4.39 1.00 -2.51
CA ASP A 90 -4.58 -0.39 -2.94
C ASP A 90 -4.19 -0.59 -4.41
N SER A 91 -4.54 0.37 -5.27
CA SER A 91 -4.14 0.36 -6.68
C SER A 91 -2.62 0.55 -6.86
N ILE A 92 -1.98 1.44 -6.08
CA ILE A 92 -0.51 1.59 -6.06
C ILE A 92 0.19 0.26 -5.72
N ARG A 93 -0.34 -0.49 -4.76
CA ARG A 93 0.27 -1.73 -4.28
C ARG A 93 0.04 -2.92 -5.21
N ASN A 94 -1.17 -3.02 -5.77
CA ASN A 94 -1.62 -4.23 -6.46
C ASN A 94 -1.69 -4.08 -7.99
N LYS A 95 -1.52 -2.87 -8.53
CA LYS A 95 -1.58 -2.60 -9.97
C LYS A 95 -0.31 -1.89 -10.42
N ALA A 96 0.09 -2.11 -11.67
CA ALA A 96 1.21 -1.41 -12.29
C ALA A 96 0.92 0.08 -12.61
N CYS A 97 -0.21 0.61 -12.14
CA CYS A 97 -0.74 1.94 -12.47
C CYS A 97 0.14 3.11 -12.02
N TRP A 98 1.03 2.91 -11.04
CA TRP A 98 1.93 3.94 -10.51
C TRP A 98 3.40 3.51 -10.50
N SER A 99 3.77 2.53 -11.32
CA SER A 99 5.13 2.01 -11.39
C SER A 99 6.18 3.08 -11.74
N THR A 100 5.80 4.07 -12.55
CA THR A 100 6.67 5.21 -12.93
C THR A 100 7.05 6.11 -11.75
N HIS A 101 6.23 6.13 -10.70
CA HIS A 101 6.46 6.97 -9.51
C HIS A 101 6.95 6.17 -8.32
N ARG A 102 7.44 4.94 -8.54
CA ARG A 102 7.89 4.06 -7.47
C ARG A 102 9.00 4.68 -6.62
N ALA A 103 9.99 5.31 -7.26
CA ALA A 103 11.09 5.96 -6.55
C ALA A 103 10.59 7.10 -5.65
N GLU A 104 9.68 7.93 -6.14
CA GLU A 104 9.06 9.01 -5.36
C GLU A 104 8.24 8.46 -4.18
N LEU A 105 7.51 7.36 -4.39
CA LEU A 105 6.79 6.66 -3.32
C LEU A 105 7.74 6.16 -2.24
N GLU A 106 8.83 5.49 -2.62
CA GLU A 106 9.83 5.00 -1.68
C GLU A 106 10.53 6.14 -0.92
N GLU A 107 10.83 7.27 -1.59
CA GLU A 107 11.37 8.49 -0.98
C GLU A 107 10.42 9.10 0.05
N MET A 108 9.11 9.09 -0.24
CA MET A 108 8.08 9.49 0.72
C MET A 108 7.94 8.51 1.91
N GLY A 109 8.63 7.37 1.89
CA GLY A 109 8.54 6.31 2.89
C GLY A 109 7.37 5.36 2.70
N PHE A 110 6.82 5.28 1.48
CA PHE A 110 5.76 4.33 1.15
C PHE A 110 6.34 2.91 1.10
N SER A 111 5.78 2.01 1.91
CA SER A 111 6.22 0.61 1.92
C SER A 111 5.38 -0.26 0.99
N PHE A 112 6.07 -1.07 0.19
CA PHE A 112 5.51 -2.16 -0.61
C PHE A 112 5.61 -3.52 0.09
N ASP A 113 6.11 -3.56 1.32
CA ASP A 113 6.26 -4.80 2.08
C ASP A 113 4.91 -5.33 2.58
N SER A 114 4.44 -6.40 1.96
CA SER A 114 3.19 -7.08 2.31
C SER A 114 3.10 -7.48 3.79
N GLN A 115 4.20 -7.83 4.45
CA GLN A 115 4.18 -8.20 5.87
C GLN A 115 3.90 -6.99 6.74
N LEU A 116 4.65 -5.90 6.50
CA LEU A 116 4.45 -4.64 7.21
C LEU A 116 3.03 -4.12 7.02
N ILE A 117 2.48 -4.19 5.82
CA ILE A 117 1.11 -3.76 5.53
C ILE A 117 0.08 -4.62 6.27
N ARG A 118 0.29 -5.94 6.33
CA ARG A 118 -0.68 -6.88 6.92
C ARG A 118 -0.72 -6.79 8.45
N HIS A 119 0.45 -6.71 9.08
CA HIS A 119 0.55 -6.85 10.53
C HIS A 119 0.89 -5.54 11.25
N GLY A 120 1.49 -4.56 10.56
CA GLY A 120 2.11 -3.40 11.19
C GLY A 120 3.36 -3.78 11.98
N TRP A 121 4.26 -2.83 12.18
CA TRP A 121 5.52 -3.09 12.89
C TRP A 121 5.30 -3.36 14.39
N GLU A 122 4.50 -2.54 15.07
CA GLU A 122 4.31 -2.64 16.52
C GLU A 122 3.74 -3.99 16.97
N LYS A 123 2.85 -4.58 16.17
CA LYS A 123 2.29 -5.90 16.44
C LYS A 123 3.36 -6.99 16.34
N VAL A 124 4.19 -6.94 15.30
CA VAL A 124 5.26 -7.90 15.05
C VAL A 124 6.35 -7.78 16.10
N LYS A 125 6.73 -6.55 16.45
CA LYS A 125 7.68 -6.25 17.52
C LYS A 125 7.23 -6.85 18.86
N ARG A 126 5.97 -6.62 19.26
CA ARG A 126 5.41 -7.25 20.48
C ARG A 126 5.45 -8.77 20.43
N ALA A 127 5.08 -9.35 19.28
CA ALA A 127 5.10 -10.79 19.11
C ALA A 127 6.52 -11.39 19.20
N LEU A 128 7.51 -10.76 18.57
CA LEU A 128 8.91 -11.19 18.64
C LEU A 128 9.49 -11.07 20.05
N LEU A 129 9.25 -9.95 20.72
CA LEU A 129 9.71 -9.76 22.11
C LEU A 129 9.07 -10.78 23.06
N ARG A 130 7.79 -11.09 22.87
CA ARG A 130 7.12 -12.11 23.67
C ARG A 130 7.66 -13.52 23.39
N TYR A 131 7.90 -13.86 22.13
CA TYR A 131 8.57 -15.11 21.77
C TYR A 131 9.93 -15.23 22.47
N LYS A 132 10.76 -14.18 22.39
CA LYS A 132 12.07 -14.12 23.06
C LYS A 132 11.97 -14.30 24.57
N SER A 133 10.94 -13.72 25.20
CA SER A 133 10.71 -13.92 26.64
C SER A 133 10.33 -15.35 27.02
N LEU A 134 9.74 -16.12 26.10
CA LEU A 134 9.28 -17.50 26.36
C LEU A 134 10.34 -18.55 25.99
N HIS A 135 11.17 -18.26 24.99
CA HIS A 135 12.14 -19.22 24.43
C HIS A 135 13.60 -18.79 24.60
N GLU A 136 13.86 -17.61 25.17
CA GLU A 136 15.18 -17.00 25.38
C GLU A 136 15.96 -16.64 24.09
N ASP A 137 15.46 -17.06 22.93
CA ASP A 137 16.01 -16.75 21.61
C ASP A 137 14.94 -16.18 20.65
N LEU A 138 15.37 -15.80 19.46
CA LEU A 138 14.49 -15.35 18.38
C LEU A 138 14.43 -16.35 17.21
N LEU A 139 14.85 -17.60 17.42
CA LEU A 139 14.84 -18.67 16.42
C LEU A 139 13.43 -19.24 16.22
N VAL A 140 12.51 -18.37 15.83
CA VAL A 140 11.10 -18.73 15.59
C VAL A 140 11.01 -19.79 14.47
N PRO A 141 10.47 -20.99 14.74
CA PRO A 141 10.20 -22.00 13.71
C PRO A 141 9.29 -21.46 12.62
N ASN A 142 9.50 -21.87 11.36
CA ASN A 142 8.77 -21.29 10.24
C ASN A 142 7.25 -21.54 10.29
N ASP A 143 6.85 -22.68 10.85
CA ASP A 143 5.46 -23.11 11.05
C ASP A 143 4.85 -22.59 12.36
N PHE A 144 5.60 -21.83 13.17
CA PHE A 144 5.11 -21.31 14.44
C PHE A 144 3.95 -20.33 14.22
N VAL A 145 2.81 -20.69 14.81
CA VAL A 145 1.60 -19.87 14.88
C VAL A 145 1.35 -19.55 16.34
N ILE A 146 1.08 -18.29 16.65
CA ILE A 146 0.79 -17.86 18.02
C ILE A 146 -0.47 -18.58 18.52
N PRO A 147 -0.37 -19.41 19.58
CA PRO A 147 -1.51 -20.15 20.10
C PRO A 147 -2.46 -19.22 20.85
N ASN A 148 -3.73 -19.63 20.94
CA ASN A 148 -4.66 -19.02 21.87
C ASN A 148 -4.22 -19.35 23.30
N GLY A 149 -4.06 -18.35 24.15
CA GLY A 149 -3.66 -18.57 25.54
C GLY A 149 -3.25 -17.31 26.26
N HIS A 150 -3.21 -17.40 27.59
CA HIS A 150 -2.85 -16.29 28.49
C HIS A 150 -1.42 -15.76 28.29
N ASP A 151 -0.54 -16.56 27.69
CA ASP A 151 0.82 -16.15 27.37
C ASP A 151 0.89 -15.10 26.25
N TRP A 152 -0.16 -14.92 25.47
CA TRP A 152 -0.18 -14.02 24.32
C TRP A 152 -1.37 -13.08 24.40
N ALA A 153 -1.18 -11.83 24.00
CA ALA A 153 -2.30 -10.91 23.83
C ALA A 153 -3.26 -11.44 22.76
N GLU A 154 -4.56 -11.31 23.00
CA GLU A 154 -5.60 -11.88 22.12
C GLU A 154 -5.48 -11.40 20.67
N ASP A 155 -5.04 -10.16 20.48
CA ASP A 155 -4.84 -9.59 19.14
C ASP A 155 -3.73 -10.29 18.35
N LEU A 156 -2.80 -10.99 19.01
CA LEU A 156 -1.70 -11.73 18.39
C LEU A 156 -2.07 -13.16 18.02
N TRP A 157 -3.15 -13.70 18.57
CA TRP A 157 -3.54 -15.09 18.36
C TRP A 157 -3.74 -15.42 16.88
N GLY A 158 -3.26 -16.61 16.47
CA GLY A 158 -3.33 -17.07 15.08
C GLY A 158 -2.35 -16.38 14.12
N MET A 159 -1.55 -15.42 14.58
CA MET A 159 -0.50 -14.83 13.74
C MET A 159 0.58 -15.87 13.42
N GLN A 160 0.88 -16.01 12.13
CA GLN A 160 1.95 -16.88 11.62
C GLN A 160 3.32 -16.21 11.83
N LEU A 161 3.72 -16.04 13.09
CA LEU A 161 4.95 -15.35 13.46
C LEU A 161 6.19 -16.01 12.85
N GLY A 162 6.18 -17.34 12.66
CA GLY A 162 7.24 -18.07 11.96
C GLY A 162 7.45 -17.66 10.51
N VAL A 163 6.36 -17.40 9.78
CA VAL A 163 6.40 -16.91 8.40
C VAL A 163 6.94 -15.48 8.38
N THR A 164 6.46 -14.62 9.27
CA THR A 164 6.93 -13.24 9.39
C THR A 164 8.42 -13.18 9.74
N ALA A 165 8.88 -13.97 10.71
CA ALA A 165 10.30 -14.06 11.08
C ALA A 165 11.17 -14.54 9.92
N SER A 166 10.71 -15.53 9.15
CA SER A 166 11.39 -15.99 7.94
C SER A 166 11.45 -14.91 6.85
N HIS A 167 10.40 -14.12 6.68
CA HIS A 167 10.39 -13.01 5.74
C HIS A 167 11.35 -11.88 6.13
N ILE A 168 11.47 -11.58 7.43
CA ILE A 168 12.46 -10.62 7.93
C ILE A 168 13.88 -11.09 7.56
N ARG A 169 14.20 -12.37 7.80
CA ARG A 169 15.53 -12.96 7.52
C ARG A 169 15.85 -13.05 6.03
N ASN A 170 14.90 -13.54 5.24
CA ASN A 170 15.18 -14.01 3.88
C ASN A 170 14.70 -13.05 2.78
N LYS A 171 13.78 -12.14 3.10
CA LYS A 171 13.10 -11.27 2.11
C LYS A 171 13.24 -9.78 2.42
N SER A 172 14.05 -9.41 3.42
CA SER A 172 14.25 -8.03 3.85
C SER A 172 12.95 -7.30 4.21
N SER A 173 11.91 -8.05 4.62
CA SER A 173 10.70 -7.43 5.18
C SER A 173 11.07 -6.64 6.44
N TYR A 174 10.34 -5.54 6.69
CA TYR A 174 10.62 -4.59 7.78
C TYR A 174 12.02 -3.96 7.72
N SER A 175 12.61 -3.81 6.52
CA SER A 175 13.93 -3.21 6.34
C SER A 175 14.08 -1.82 6.98
N THR A 176 13.02 -1.01 6.99
CA THR A 176 12.98 0.29 7.68
C THR A 176 13.23 0.19 9.19
N PHE A 177 12.90 -0.96 9.80
CA PHE A 177 13.05 -1.23 11.23
C PHE A 177 14.26 -2.09 11.56
N LYS A 178 15.19 -2.27 10.60
CA LYS A 178 16.41 -3.05 10.78
C LYS A 178 17.20 -2.67 12.05
N PRO A 179 17.40 -1.38 12.40
CA PRO A 179 18.10 -1.04 13.65
C PRO A 179 17.40 -1.57 14.91
N GLN A 180 16.06 -1.54 14.94
CA GLN A 180 15.29 -2.06 16.08
C GLN A 180 15.33 -3.60 16.14
N LEU A 181 15.33 -4.26 14.97
CA LEU A 181 15.51 -5.71 14.87
C LEU A 181 16.88 -6.14 15.41
N GLU A 182 17.94 -5.42 15.04
CA GLU A 182 19.29 -5.67 15.55
C GLU A 182 19.39 -5.43 17.07
N GLU A 183 18.79 -4.34 17.57
CA GLU A 183 18.75 -4.02 19.01
C GLU A 183 18.09 -5.12 19.85
N MET A 184 17.02 -5.75 19.35
CA MET A 184 16.39 -6.88 20.03
C MET A 184 17.13 -8.21 19.85
N GLY A 185 18.23 -8.23 19.10
CA GLY A 185 19.03 -9.43 18.81
C GLY A 185 18.42 -10.31 17.72
N PHE A 186 17.60 -9.74 16.83
CA PHE A 186 17.06 -10.44 15.67
C PHE A 186 18.08 -10.37 14.53
N SER A 187 18.79 -11.48 14.29
CA SER A 187 19.71 -11.68 13.17
C SER A 187 19.17 -12.67 12.13
#